data_AF-A0A202C828-F1
#
_entry.id   AF-A0A202C828-F1
#
_cell.length_a   1.000
_cell.length_b   1.000
_cell.length_c   1.000
_cell.angle_alpha   90.00
_cell.angle_beta   90.00
_cell.angle_gamma   90.00
#
_symmetry.space_group_name_H-M   'P 1'
#
loop_
_entity.id
_entity.type
_entity.pdbx_description
1 polymer ?
#
loop_
_entity_poly.entity_id
_entity_poly.type
_entity_poly.pdbx_seq_one_letter_code
_entity_poly.pdbx_strand_id
1 'polypeptide(L)' 'MNSRKLKIHSRFQKSSNQLIIVPEIRLRGKWLDELGFGKGKTVHIQQKKKKLTITVAN' A
#
# COMPACT_ATOMS: atom_id res chain seq x y z
N MET A 1 4.73 -4.51 20.33
CA MET A 1 4.90 -4.40 18.86
C MET A 1 3.60 -4.83 18.19
N ASN A 2 2.89 -3.90 17.54
CA ASN A 2 1.66 -4.25 16.81
C ASN A 2 2.05 -4.80 15.44
N SER A 3 2.05 -6.12 15.28
CA SER A 3 2.25 -6.76 13.98
C SER A 3 0.91 -7.18 13.39
N ARG A 4 0.63 -6.78 12.15
CA ARG A 4 -0.57 -7.17 11.41
C ARG A 4 -0.13 -7.93 10.17
N LYS A 5 -0.68 -9.13 9.98
CA LYS A 5 -0.51 -9.91 8.75
C LYS A 5 -1.69 -9.60 7.84
N LEU A 6 -1.40 -9.25 6.59
CA LEU A 6 -2.41 -8.95 5.58
C LEU A 6 -2.21 -9.86 4.38
N LYS A 7 -3.32 -10.26 3.76
CA LYS A 7 -3.30 -11.01 2.50
C LYS A 7 -3.10 -10.04 1.34
N ILE A 8 -2.27 -10.42 0.38
CA ILE A 8 -2.18 -9.72 -0.91
C ILE A 8 -3.42 -10.10 -1.71
N HIS A 9 -4.16 -9.09 -2.15
CA HIS A 9 -5.34 -9.28 -3.00
C HIS A 9 -4.92 -9.14 -4.47
N SER A 10 -5.71 -9.70 -5.38
CA SER A 10 -5.61 -9.39 -6.81
C SER A 10 -6.53 -8.22 -7.15
N ARG A 11 -6.05 -7.32 -8.01
CA ARG A 11 -6.85 -6.27 -8.63
C ARG A 11 -6.78 -6.42 -10.15
N PHE A 12 -7.93 -6.28 -10.79
CA PHE A 12 -7.99 -6.08 -12.24
C PHE A 12 -7.60 -4.63 -12.56
N GLN A 13 -6.57 -4.46 -13.36
CA GLN A 13 -6.11 -3.17 -13.88
C GLN A 13 -6.30 -3.15 -15.38
N LYS A 14 -7.01 -2.14 -15.89
CA LYS A 14 -7.07 -1.87 -17.33
C LYS A 14 -5.74 -1.22 -17.73
N SER A 15 -4.96 -1.95 -18.52
CA SER A 15 -3.85 -1.41 -19.29
C SER A 15 -4.38 -0.96 -20.67
N SER A 16 -3.60 -0.16 -21.40
CA SER A 16 -4.00 0.55 -22.62
C SER A 16 -4.80 -0.31 -23.60
N ASN A 17 -4.43 -1.59 -23.77
CA ASN A 17 -5.11 -2.51 -24.68
C ASN A 17 -5.61 -3.81 -24.03
N GLN A 18 -5.42 -4.02 -22.72
CA GLN A 18 -5.72 -5.32 -22.07
C GLN A 18 -6.09 -5.19 -20.59
N LEU A 19 -6.87 -6.16 -20.09
CA LEU A 19 -7.16 -6.32 -18.67
C LEU A 19 -6.10 -7.22 -18.04
N ILE A 20 -5.30 -6.70 -17.12
CA ILE A 20 -4.26 -7.47 -16.41
C ILE A 20 -4.62 -7.63 -14.93
N ILE A 21 -4.14 -8.72 -14.32
CA ILE A 21 -4.29 -8.96 -12.88
C ILE A 21 -2.99 -8.57 -12.18
N VAL A 22 -3.07 -7.63 -11.25
CA VAL A 22 -1.91 -7.13 -10.49
C VAL A 22 -2.12 -7.34 -8.98
N PRO A 23 -1.05 -7.51 -8.20
CA PRO A 23 -1.15 -7.60 -6.75
C PRO A 23 -1.52 -6.24 -6.12
N GLU A 24 -2.38 -6.26 -5.11
CA GLU A 24 -2.85 -5.11 -4.36
C GLU A 24 -2.70 -5.33 -2.84
N ILE A 25 -2.07 -4.38 -2.16
CA ILE A 25 -1.99 -4.32 -0.70
C ILE A 25 -3.00 -3.30 -0.20
N ARG A 26 -3.94 -3.72 0.65
CA ARG A 26 -4.98 -2.86 1.23
C ARG A 26 -4.70 -2.63 2.71
N LEU A 27 -4.19 -1.45 3.06
CA LEU A 27 -4.08 -0.99 4.44
C LEU A 27 -5.34 -0.19 4.79
N ARG A 28 -6.05 -0.56 5.86
CA ARG A 28 -7.23 0.16 6.35
C ARG A 28 -7.29 0.14 7.88
N GLY A 29 -7.77 1.22 8.47
CA GLY A 29 -8.07 1.33 9.90
C GLY A 29 -7.62 2.66 10.52
N LYS A 30 -8.21 3.00 11.67
CA LYS A 30 -7.90 4.23 12.43
C LYS A 30 -6.41 4.38 12.75
N TRP A 31 -5.72 3.25 12.95
CA TRP A 31 -4.28 3.18 13.18
C TRP A 31 -3.42 3.78 12.06
N LEU A 32 -3.91 3.86 10.81
CA LEU A 32 -3.17 4.55 9.74
C LEU A 32 -3.15 6.06 9.96
N ASP A 33 -4.28 6.61 10.39
CA ASP A 33 -4.42 8.03 10.67
C ASP A 33 -3.59 8.41 11.90
N GLU A 34 -3.59 7.57 12.94
CA GLU A 34 -2.74 7.70 14.13
C GLU A 34 -1.23 7.67 13.79
N LEU A 35 -0.84 6.91 12.75
CA LEU A 35 0.54 6.89 12.24
C LEU A 35 0.86 8.08 11.31
N GLY A 36 -0.11 8.95 11.06
CA GLY A 36 0.06 10.12 10.22
C GLY A 36 -0.16 9.88 8.72
N PHE A 37 -0.64 8.71 8.29
CA PHE A 37 -1.07 8.41 6.92
C PHE A 37 -2.47 8.98 6.62
N GLY A 38 -2.63 10.28 6.89
CA GLY A 38 -3.88 10.99 6.69
C GLY A 38 -4.17 11.30 5.21
N LYS A 39 -5.43 11.64 4.93
CA LYS A 39 -5.88 12.05 3.58
C LYS A 39 -5.11 13.29 3.11
N GLY A 40 -4.71 13.30 1.84
CA GLY A 40 -4.02 14.43 1.20
C GLY A 40 -2.50 14.45 1.41
N LYS A 41 -1.95 13.55 2.24
CA LYS A 41 -0.51 13.38 2.38
C LYS A 41 0.04 12.45 1.30
N THR A 42 1.30 12.70 0.95
CA THR A 42 2.07 11.83 0.05
C THR A 42 2.85 10.81 0.87
N VAL A 43 3.17 9.67 0.27
CA VAL A 43 4.02 8.66 0.89
C VAL A 43 5.24 8.37 0.02
N HIS A 44 6.37 8.13 0.65
CA HIS A 44 7.54 7.57 -0.01
C HIS A 44 7.50 6.05 0.09
N ILE A 45 7.69 5.39 -1.05
CA ILE A 45 7.73 3.93 -1.14
C ILE A 45 9.14 3.53 -1.58
N GLN A 46 9.89 2.93 -0.65
CA GLN A 46 11.19 2.35 -0.95
C GLN A 46 11.04 0.85 -1.18
N GLN A 47 11.60 0.37 -2.29
CA GLN A 47 11.51 -1.02 -2.71
C GLN A 47 12.87 -1.69 -2.61
N LYS A 48 12.92 -2.86 -1.96
CA LYS A 48 14.06 -3.77 -1.94
C LYS A 48 13.56 -5.20 -2.14
N LYS A 49 14.47 -6.14 -2.44
CA LYS A 49 14.11 -7.56 -2.58
C LYS A 49 13.34 -8.04 -1.34
N LYS A 50 12.09 -8.49 -1.54
CA LYS A 50 11.15 -8.95 -0.48
C LYS A 50 10.82 -7.93 0.61
N LYS A 51 11.09 -6.63 0.42
CA LYS A 51 10.83 -5.58 1.41
C LYS A 51 10.27 -4.32 0.75
N LEU A 52 9.13 -3.87 1.25
CA LEU A 52 8.54 -2.57 0.96
C LEU A 52 8.57 -1.76 2.25
N THR A 53 9.15 -0.56 2.19
CA THR A 53 9.10 0.42 3.28
C THR A 53 8.24 1.58 2.82
N ILE A 54 7.19 1.89 3.57
CA ILE A 54 6.27 2.99 3.30
C ILE A 54 6.44 4.01 4.43
N THR A 55 6.73 5.26 4.07
CA THR A 55 6.88 6.36 5.04
C THR A 55 6.06 7.56 4.58
N VAL A 56 5.53 8.34 5.53
CA VAL A 56 4.85 9.60 5.22
C VAL A 56 5.87 10.60 4.68
N ALA A 57 5.56 11.26 3.56
CA ALA A 57 6.34 12.38 3.06
C ALA A 57 5.99 13.63 3.87
N ASN A 58 7.01 14.30 4.39
CA ASN A 58 6.86 15.58 5.10
C ASN A 58 6.62 16.72 4.11
#